data_AF-A0A2W5RL40-F1
#
_entry.id   AF-A0A2W5RL40-F1
#
_cell.length_a   1.000
_cell.length_b   1.000
_cell.length_c   1.000
_cell.angle_alpha   90.00
_cell.angle_beta   90.00
_cell.angle_gamma   90.00
#
_symmetry.space_group_name_H-M   'P 1'
#
loop_
_entity.id
_entity.type
_entity.pdbx_description
1 polymer ?
#
loop_
_entity_poly.entity_id
_entity_poly.type
_entity_poly.pdbx_seq_one_letter_code
_entity_poly.pdbx_strand_id
1 'polypeptide(L)'
;MGIEKHVMRLQEPCTKKRKFFISSKHLYRLLDTDVSYKTFVETNITWSRLRENIDYHFNEQHETYNLSICAVQAILILENTEKSWRFFNELSDLINNGFNR
;
A
#
# COMPACT_ATOMS: atom_id res chain seq x y z
N MET A 1 -13.17 -8.30 2.42
CA MET A 1 -12.63 -8.14 1.05
C MET A 1 -11.12 -8.32 1.12
N GLY A 2 -10.51 -9.00 0.15
CA GLY A 2 -9.04 -9.20 0.10
C GLY A 2 -8.31 -7.95 -0.40
N ILE A 3 -7.03 -7.84 -0.05
CA ILE A 3 -6.19 -6.66 -0.39
C ILE A 3 -6.08 -6.43 -1.91
N GLU A 4 -6.22 -7.49 -2.70
CA GLU A 4 -6.24 -7.49 -4.17
C GLU A 4 -7.13 -6.41 -4.77
N LYS A 5 -8.35 -6.24 -4.23
CA LYS A 5 -9.34 -5.29 -4.76
C LYS A 5 -8.94 -3.82 -4.60
N HIS A 6 -7.92 -3.55 -3.81
CA HIS A 6 -7.40 -2.20 -3.55
C HIS A 6 -6.12 -1.92 -4.32
N VAL A 7 -5.56 -2.91 -5.03
CA VAL A 7 -4.41 -2.75 -5.91
C VAL A 7 -4.85 -2.00 -7.15
N MET A 8 -4.33 -0.80 -7.32
CA MET A 8 -4.49 0.00 -8.52
C MET A 8 -3.35 -0.31 -9.49
N ARG A 9 -3.70 -0.46 -10.76
CA ARG A 9 -2.76 -0.73 -11.86
C ARG A 9 -2.73 0.47 -12.79
N LEU A 10 -1.55 1.07 -12.94
CA LEU A 10 -1.32 2.16 -13.89
C LEU A 10 -0.24 1.74 -14.88
N GLN A 11 -0.45 2.04 -16.15
CA GLN A 11 0.61 1.95 -17.15
C GLN A 11 1.22 3.33 -17.35
N GLU A 12 2.52 3.44 -17.13
CA GLU A 12 3.25 4.67 -17.41
C GLU A 12 3.18 5.02 -18.90
N PRO A 13 2.73 6.24 -19.27
CA PRO A 13 2.53 6.61 -20.68
C PRO A 13 3.80 6.49 -21.51
N CYS A 14 4.93 6.96 -20.97
CA CYS A 14 6.20 7.05 -21.68
C CYS A 14 6.96 5.73 -21.74
N THR A 15 7.00 4.98 -20.63
CA THR A 15 7.85 3.77 -20.53
C THR A 15 7.07 2.48 -20.76
N LYS A 16 5.74 2.54 -20.82
CA LYS A 16 4.81 1.39 -20.86
C LYS A 16 4.97 0.41 -19.69
N LYS A 17 5.80 0.73 -18.69
CA LYS A 17 5.96 -0.06 -17.47
C LYS A 17 4.67 -0.03 -16.66
N ARG A 18 4.31 -1.20 -16.12
CA ARG A 18 3.19 -1.34 -15.20
C ARG A 18 3.65 -0.95 -13.79
N LYS A 19 2.90 -0.06 -13.16
CA LYS A 19 3.05 0.30 -11.75
C LYS A 19 1.82 -0.20 -10.99
N PHE A 20 2.06 -0.73 -9.81
CA PHE A 20 1.03 -1.19 -8.90
C PHE A 20 1.15 -0.42 -7.58
N PHE A 21 0.01 0.05 -7.08
CA PHE A 21 -0.02 0.86 -5.86
C PHE A 21 -1.32 0.64 -5.10
N ILE A 22 -1.30 0.96 -3.81
CA ILE A 22 -2.48 1.00 -2.96
C ILE A 22 -2.54 2.39 -2.32
N SER A 23 -3.74 2.98 -2.24
CA SER A 23 -3.92 4.24 -1.50
C SER A 23 -3.77 3.99 -0.01
N SER A 24 -3.07 4.87 0.70
CA SER A 24 -2.96 4.83 2.16
C SER A 24 -4.32 4.90 2.85
N LYS A 25 -5.30 5.64 2.29
CA LYS A 25 -6.68 5.66 2.80
C LYS A 25 -7.36 4.29 2.65
N HIS A 26 -7.11 3.59 1.55
CA HIS A 26 -7.65 2.23 1.35
C HIS A 26 -6.99 1.23 2.30
N LEU A 27 -5.66 1.27 2.43
CA LEU A 27 -4.93 0.40 3.36
C LEU A 27 -5.37 0.62 4.81
N TYR A 28 -5.49 1.88 5.24
CA TYR A 28 -5.98 2.25 6.56
C TYR A 28 -7.37 1.65 6.85
N ARG A 29 -8.33 1.83 5.93
CA ARG A 29 -9.69 1.26 6.06
C ARG A 29 -9.69 -0.27 6.06
N LEU A 30 -8.78 -0.89 5.30
CA LEU A 30 -8.65 -2.35 5.27
C LEU A 30 -8.13 -2.89 6.59
N LEU A 31 -7.15 -2.22 7.19
CA LEU A 31 -6.55 -2.63 8.45
C LEU A 31 -7.51 -2.43 9.63
N ASP A 32 -8.41 -1.44 9.56
CA ASP A 32 -9.39 -1.15 10.61
C ASP A 32 -8.71 -0.88 11.95
N THR A 33 -7.75 0.06 11.91
CA THR A 33 -6.89 0.40 13.04
C THR A 33 -7.62 1.27 14.06
N ASP A 34 -7.27 1.13 15.34
CA ASP A 34 -7.83 1.98 16.41
C ASP A 34 -7.24 3.41 16.46
N VAL A 35 -6.22 3.69 15.64
CA VAL A 35 -5.59 5.01 15.55
C VAL A 35 -6.24 5.87 14.48
N SER A 36 -6.11 7.20 14.60
CA SER A 36 -6.57 8.11 13.56
C SER A 36 -5.78 7.92 12.26
N TYR A 37 -6.40 8.21 11.11
CA TYR A 37 -5.72 8.18 9.81
C TYR A 37 -4.46 9.08 9.78
N LYS A 38 -4.48 10.23 10.47
CA LYS A 38 -3.31 11.11 10.58
C LYS A 38 -2.16 10.39 11.28
N THR A 39 -2.44 9.77 12.43
CA THR A 39 -1.46 8.99 13.19
C THR A 39 -0.94 7.80 12.40
N PHE A 40 -1.82 7.11 11.68
CA PHE A 40 -1.44 6.01 10.77
C PHE A 40 -0.43 6.47 9.72
N VAL A 41 -0.68 7.60 9.05
CA VAL A 41 0.24 8.17 8.05
C VAL A 41 1.57 8.57 8.68
N GLU A 42 1.55 9.29 9.81
CA GLU A 42 2.76 9.74 10.49
C GLU A 42 3.66 8.56 10.86
N THR A 43 3.09 7.53 11.48
CA THR A 43 3.84 6.36 11.96
C THR A 43 4.32 5.45 10.84
N ASN A 44 3.46 5.12 9.88
CA ASN A 44 3.76 4.12 8.85
C ASN A 44 4.40 4.67 7.58
N ILE A 45 4.27 5.97 7.32
CA ILE A 45 4.76 6.60 6.09
C ILE A 45 5.83 7.63 6.44
N THR A 46 5.48 8.68 7.17
CA THR A 46 6.37 9.84 7.35
C THR A 46 7.56 9.56 8.28
N TRP A 47 7.35 8.86 9.38
CA TRP A 47 8.41 8.50 10.34
C TRP A 47 9.11 7.18 10.00
N SER A 48 8.53 6.43 9.06
CA SER A 48 9.16 5.24 8.51
C SER A 48 10.35 5.62 7.62
N ARG A 49 11.26 4.66 7.35
CA ARG A 49 12.36 4.85 6.39
C ARG A 49 11.93 4.65 4.93
N LEU A 50 10.62 4.72 4.63
CA LEU A 50 10.13 4.68 3.25
C LEU A 50 10.61 5.93 2.51
N ARG A 51 11.01 5.76 1.25
CA ARG A 51 11.56 6.84 0.43
C ARG A 51 10.46 7.46 -0.43
N GLU A 52 10.34 8.77 -0.36
CA GLU A 52 9.46 9.53 -1.23
C GLU A 52 9.83 9.33 -2.71
N ASN A 53 8.82 9.27 -3.57
CA ASN A 53 8.88 9.01 -5.02
C ASN A 53 9.43 7.63 -5.43
N ILE A 54 9.74 6.77 -4.47
CA ILE A 54 10.14 5.37 -4.71
C ILE A 54 9.15 4.42 -4.05
N ASP A 55 8.98 4.56 -2.74
CA ASP A 55 8.14 3.72 -1.92
C ASP A 55 6.73 4.32 -1.76
N TYR A 56 6.62 5.66 -1.71
CA TYR A 56 5.34 6.36 -1.72
C TYR A 56 5.38 7.66 -2.52
N HIS A 57 4.22 8.17 -2.92
CA HIS A 57 4.06 9.50 -3.51
C HIS A 57 2.74 10.12 -3.05
N PHE A 58 2.74 11.42 -2.72
CA PHE A 58 1.51 12.11 -2.32
C PHE A 58 0.66 12.47 -3.56
N ASN A 59 -0.59 12.03 -3.57
CA ASN A 59 -1.56 12.33 -4.61
C ASN A 59 -2.43 13.53 -4.18
N GLU A 60 -2.11 14.70 -4.72
CA GLU A 60 -2.80 15.96 -4.41
C GLU A 60 -4.29 15.91 -4.78
N GLN A 61 -4.66 15.26 -5.88
CA GLN A 61 -6.05 15.21 -6.36
C GLN A 61 -7.00 14.48 -5.39
N HIS A 62 -6.46 13.52 -4.63
CA HIS A 62 -7.24 12.67 -3.72
C HIS A 62 -6.82 12.81 -2.24
N GLU A 63 -5.88 13.72 -1.96
CA GLU A 63 -5.31 13.98 -0.64
C GLU A 63 -4.91 12.68 0.09
N THR A 64 -4.14 11.83 -0.57
CA THR A 64 -3.74 10.51 -0.06
C THR A 64 -2.37 10.11 -0.59
N TYR A 65 -1.71 9.16 0.06
CA TYR A 65 -0.43 8.62 -0.42
C TYR A 65 -0.70 7.40 -1.30
N ASN A 66 -0.11 7.38 -2.49
CA ASN A 66 0.02 6.18 -3.29
C ASN A 66 1.23 5.40 -2.77
N LEU A 67 1.00 4.20 -2.25
CA LEU A 67 2.01 3.32 -1.70
C LEU A 67 2.39 2.27 -2.73
N SER A 68 3.69 2.07 -2.97
CA SER A 68 4.16 0.94 -3.76
C SER A 68 3.82 -0.39 -3.07
N ILE A 69 3.79 -1.49 -3.81
CA ILE A 69 3.54 -2.81 -3.23
C ILE A 69 4.54 -3.16 -2.12
N CYS A 70 5.82 -2.81 -2.31
CA CYS A 70 6.85 -3.04 -1.29
C CYS A 70 6.61 -2.19 -0.04
N ALA A 71 6.18 -0.94 -0.20
CA ALA A 71 5.81 -0.09 0.94
C ALA A 71 4.64 -0.68 1.72
N VAL A 72 3.63 -1.20 1.02
CA VAL A 72 2.49 -1.88 1.66
C VAL A 72 2.97 -3.11 2.43
N GLN A 73 3.83 -3.96 1.85
CA GLN A 73 4.40 -5.10 2.58
C GLN A 73 5.13 -4.66 3.86
N ALA A 74 5.94 -3.59 3.80
CA ALA A 74 6.63 -3.05 4.96
C ALA A 74 5.65 -2.56 6.04
N ILE A 75 4.62 -1.80 5.65
CA ILE A 75 3.59 -1.30 6.57
C ILE A 75 2.83 -2.46 7.23
N LEU A 76 2.48 -3.50 6.46
CA LEU A 76 1.79 -4.68 7.00
C LEU A 76 2.64 -5.42 8.06
N ILE A 77 3.95 -5.46 7.88
CA ILE A 77 4.89 -5.99 8.88
C ILE A 77 4.91 -5.10 10.14
N LEU A 78 4.96 -3.77 9.97
CA LEU A 78 5.01 -2.82 11.09
C LEU A 78 3.73 -2.85 11.95
N GLU A 79 2.56 -2.97 11.31
CA GLU A 79 1.26 -3.06 12.00
C GLU A 79 1.15 -4.34 12.84
N ASN A 80 1.79 -5.42 12.41
CA ASN A 80 1.97 -6.66 13.17
C ASN A 80 0.70 -7.21 13.86
N THR A 81 -0.43 -7.24 13.14
CA THR A 81 -1.69 -7.86 13.59
C THR A 81 -1.98 -9.13 12.78
N GLU A 82 -2.85 -10.01 13.26
CA GLU A 82 -3.29 -11.17 12.46
C GLU A 82 -3.84 -10.75 11.08
N LYS A 83 -4.56 -9.63 11.06
CA LYS A 83 -5.14 -9.07 9.84
C LYS A 83 -4.06 -8.56 8.87
N SER A 84 -3.04 -7.87 9.37
CA SER A 84 -1.95 -7.39 8.54
C SER A 84 -1.11 -8.55 7.99
N TRP A 85 -0.86 -9.60 8.77
CA TRP A 85 -0.22 -10.82 8.32
C TRP A 85 -1.02 -11.58 7.26
N ARG A 86 -2.35 -11.65 7.39
CA ARG A 86 -3.22 -12.23 6.35
C ARG A 86 -3.05 -11.48 5.03
N PHE A 87 -3.13 -10.15 5.08
CA PHE A 87 -2.94 -9.33 3.89
C PHE A 87 -1.52 -9.40 3.33
N PHE A 88 -0.50 -9.57 4.17
CA PHE A 88 0.88 -9.75 3.73
C PHE A 88 1.03 -11.02 2.91
N ASN A 89 0.44 -12.13 3.36
CA ASN A 89 0.43 -13.40 2.64
C ASN A 89 -0.38 -13.30 1.34
N GLU A 90 -1.59 -12.74 1.39
CA GLU A 90 -2.41 -12.49 0.19
C GLU A 90 -1.63 -11.66 -0.85
N LEU A 91 -0.95 -10.59 -0.43
CA LEU A 91 -0.17 -9.73 -1.31
C LEU A 91 1.06 -10.44 -1.88
N SER A 92 1.71 -11.30 -1.07
CA SER A 92 2.83 -12.11 -1.53
C SER A 92 2.42 -13.12 -2.60
N ASP A 93 1.23 -13.73 -2.44
CA ASP A 93 0.66 -14.62 -3.46
C ASP A 93 0.34 -13.88 -4.77
N LEU A 94 -0.15 -12.63 -4.68
CA LEU A 94 -0.37 -11.77 -5.85
C LEU A 94 0.94 -11.42 -6.57
N ILE A 95 2.01 -11.14 -5.81
CA ILE A 95 3.33 -10.90 -6.40
C ILE A 95 3.82 -12.17 -7.11
N ASN A 96 3.72 -13.33 -6.46
CA ASN A 96 4.18 -14.62 -7.00
C ASN A 96 3.41 -15.01 -8.26
N ASN A 97 2.12 -14.67 -8.35
CA ASN A 97 1.31 -14.93 -9.53
C ASN A 97 1.41 -13.83 -10.62
N GLY A 98 2.20 -12.77 -10.39
CA GLY A 98 2.38 -11.67 -11.34
C GLY A 98 1.16 -10.75 -11.52
N PHE A 99 0.26 -10.72 -10.53
CA PHE A 99 -1.04 -10.04 -10.59
C PHE A 99 -1.90 -10.50 -11.79
N ASN A 100 -1.89 -11.80 -12.08
CA ASN A 100 -2.57 -12.42 -13.23
C ASN A 100 -4.03 -12.84 -12.97
N ARG A 101 -4.66 -12.35 -11.89
CA ARG A 101 -6.08 -12.61 -11.61
C ARG A 101 -7.00 -11.60 -12.30
#